data_AF-A0A7J3D2P6-F1
#
_entry.id   AF-A0A7J3D2P6-F1
#
_cell.length_a   1.000
_cell.length_b   1.000
_cell.length_c   1.000
_cell.angle_alpha   90.00
_cell.angle_beta   90.00
_cell.angle_gamma   90.00
#
_symmetry.space_group_name_H-M   'P 1'
#
loop_
_entity.id
_entity.type
_entity.pdbx_description
1 polymer ?
#
loop_
_entity_poly.entity_id
_entity_poly.type
_entity_poly.pdbx_seq_one_letter_code
_entity_poly.pdbx_strand_id
1 'polypeptide(L)'
;MSFETAELTSDLLLALALFSIIVSTVFITRRFSNIWINRKLIHLSASPAVISYMYLFKEPYVFFAFGLFFTLVLIFPHLKAKELSWFQERKNYGEVFFCVSFSALSILFWDASTRIIAGVAMLFMAIGDSFTGMIRSRFLKRRAKHWSGSLAMLVSCIIIGYIFLGVYGTV
;
A
#
# COMPACT_ATOMS: atom_id res chain seq x y z
N MET A 1 -10.03 -18.09 25.26
CA MET A 1 -8.64 -17.63 25.48
C MET A 1 -7.64 -18.34 24.57
N SER A 2 -7.57 -19.68 24.54
CA SER A 2 -6.62 -20.41 23.67
C SER A 2 -6.83 -20.20 22.15
N PHE A 3 -8.09 -20.08 21.72
CA PHE A 3 -8.43 -19.87 20.30
C PHE A 3 -8.02 -18.49 19.80
N GLU A 4 -8.42 -17.42 20.50
CA GLU A 4 -8.06 -16.03 20.19
C GLU A 4 -6.53 -15.82 20.19
N THR A 5 -5.81 -16.43 21.13
CA THR A 5 -4.33 -16.39 21.12
C THR A 5 -3.73 -17.11 19.90
N ALA A 6 -4.35 -18.18 19.41
CA ALA A 6 -3.89 -18.90 18.24
C ALA A 6 -4.14 -18.11 16.95
N GLU A 7 -5.30 -17.44 16.83
CA GLU A 7 -5.62 -16.57 15.70
C GLU A 7 -4.67 -15.37 15.64
N LEU A 8 -4.46 -14.69 16.76
CA LEU A 8 -3.50 -13.60 16.87
C LEU A 8 -2.08 -14.05 16.48
N THR A 9 -1.65 -15.23 16.95
CA THR A 9 -0.35 -15.79 16.59
C THR A 9 -0.25 -16.05 15.09
N SER A 10 -1.31 -16.62 14.49
CA SER A 10 -1.33 -16.88 13.04
C SER A 10 -1.29 -15.60 12.22
N ASP A 11 -2.03 -14.56 12.63
CA ASP A 11 -2.04 -13.26 11.98
C ASP A 11 -0.70 -12.54 12.12
N LEU A 12 -0.03 -12.66 13.27
CA LEU A 12 1.32 -12.12 13.47
C LEU A 12 2.34 -12.79 12.55
N LEU A 13 2.31 -14.12 12.42
CA LEU A 13 3.19 -14.84 11.50
C LEU A 13 2.93 -14.44 10.04
N LEU A 14 1.66 -14.35 9.66
CA LEU A 14 1.24 -13.89 8.33
C LEU A 14 1.72 -12.46 8.06
N ALA A 15 1.52 -11.55 9.00
CA ALA A 15 2.00 -10.18 8.92
C ALA A 15 3.53 -10.13 8.77
N LEU A 16 4.28 -10.82 9.62
CA LEU A 16 5.74 -10.86 9.53
C LEU A 16 6.20 -11.33 8.13
N ALA A 17 5.59 -12.37 7.58
CA ALA A 17 5.90 -12.82 6.23
C ALA A 17 5.59 -11.75 5.17
N LEU A 18 4.38 -11.18 5.17
CA LEU A 18 3.93 -10.19 4.18
C LEU A 18 4.70 -8.88 4.25
N PHE A 19 4.89 -8.33 5.45
CA PHE A 19 5.63 -7.09 5.65
C PHE A 19 7.13 -7.27 5.41
N SER A 20 7.68 -8.49 5.55
CA SER A 20 9.06 -8.77 5.13
C SER A 20 9.26 -8.59 3.62
N ILE A 21 8.25 -8.83 2.78
CA ILE A 21 8.29 -8.57 1.33
C ILE A 21 8.42 -7.05 1.07
N ILE A 22 7.64 -6.24 1.78
CA ILE A 22 7.68 -4.78 1.67
C ILE A 22 9.06 -4.26 2.11
N VAL A 23 9.53 -4.70 3.28
CA VAL A 23 10.84 -4.31 3.83
C VAL A 23 11.97 -4.74 2.89
N SER A 24 11.92 -5.96 2.35
CA SER A 24 12.89 -6.44 1.36
C SER A 24 12.87 -5.55 0.11
N THR A 25 11.69 -5.13 -0.36
CA THR A 25 11.56 -4.20 -1.49
C THR A 25 12.19 -2.84 -1.17
N VAL A 26 11.99 -2.31 0.05
CA VAL A 26 12.63 -1.06 0.51
C VAL A 26 14.16 -1.17 0.48
N PHE A 27 14.72 -2.32 0.88
CA PHE A 27 16.17 -2.54 0.84
C PHE A 27 16.70 -2.74 -0.58
N ILE A 28 16.01 -3.53 -1.41
CA ILE A 28 16.40 -3.77 -2.81
C ILE A 28 16.40 -2.45 -3.58
N THR A 29 15.39 -1.61 -3.38
CA THR A 29 15.25 -0.34 -4.11
C THR A 29 16.34 0.67 -3.79
N ARG A 30 17.11 0.52 -2.70
CA ARG A 30 18.32 1.32 -2.44
C ARG A 30 19.35 1.24 -3.56
N ARG A 31 19.35 0.15 -4.34
CA ARG A 31 20.27 -0.06 -5.46
C ARG A 31 19.91 0.77 -6.70
N PHE A 32 18.74 1.39 -6.74
CA PHE A 32 18.27 2.19 -7.86
C PHE A 32 18.26 3.68 -7.52
N SER A 33 18.54 4.53 -8.51
CA SER A 33 18.66 5.98 -8.33
C SER A 33 17.35 6.76 -8.49
N ASN A 34 16.29 6.14 -9.02
CA ASN A 34 15.04 6.83 -9.31
C ASN A 34 14.07 6.76 -8.13
N ILE A 35 14.12 7.80 -7.28
CA ILE A 35 13.27 7.97 -6.08
C ILE A 35 11.78 7.73 -6.38
N TRP A 36 11.32 8.29 -7.50
CA TRP A 36 9.91 8.23 -7.85
C TRP A 36 9.49 6.81 -8.23
N ILE A 37 10.27 6.09 -9.06
CA ILE A 37 9.99 4.69 -9.40
C ILE A 37 10.13 3.80 -8.17
N ASN A 38 11.17 3.99 -7.36
CA ASN A 38 11.40 3.22 -6.15
C ASN A 38 10.20 3.26 -5.19
N ARG A 39 9.65 4.45 -4.95
CA ARG A 39 8.43 4.59 -4.13
C ARG A 39 7.26 3.80 -4.71
N LYS A 40 7.07 3.79 -6.03
CA LYS A 40 5.99 3.02 -6.67
C LYS A 40 6.20 1.51 -6.57
N LEU A 41 7.45 1.03 -6.67
CA LEU A 41 7.75 -0.38 -6.45
C LEU A 41 7.44 -0.81 -5.01
N ILE A 42 7.76 0.04 -4.03
CA ILE A 42 7.45 -0.22 -2.61
C ILE A 42 5.93 -0.22 -2.36
N HIS A 43 5.17 0.72 -2.95
CA HIS A 43 3.71 0.73 -2.83
C HIS A 43 3.09 -0.53 -3.46
N LEU A 44 3.57 -0.90 -4.65
CA LEU A 44 3.10 -2.09 -5.37
C LEU A 44 3.34 -3.37 -4.57
N SER A 45 4.46 -3.48 -3.85
CA SER A 45 4.77 -4.66 -3.04
C SER A 45 3.87 -4.85 -1.83
N ALA A 46 3.04 -3.86 -1.47
CA ALA A 46 2.03 -3.99 -0.43
C ALA A 46 0.78 -4.79 -0.89
N SER A 47 0.60 -5.02 -2.20
CA SER A 47 -0.59 -5.68 -2.74
C SER A 47 -0.91 -7.06 -2.13
N PRO A 48 0.08 -7.97 -1.92
CA PRO A 48 -0.18 -9.26 -1.25
C PRO A 48 -0.67 -9.08 0.18
N ALA A 49 -0.19 -8.05 0.89
CA ALA A 49 -0.65 -7.74 2.23
C ALA A 49 -2.12 -7.31 2.21
N VAL A 50 -2.53 -6.50 1.23
CA VAL A 50 -3.93 -6.07 1.07
C VAL A 50 -4.85 -7.24 0.73
N ILE A 51 -4.43 -8.13 -0.18
CA ILE A 51 -5.23 -9.33 -0.51
C ILE A 51 -5.36 -10.24 0.72
N SER A 52 -4.28 -10.39 1.49
CA SER A 52 -4.33 -11.14 2.76
C SER A 52 -5.23 -10.43 3.78
N TYR A 53 -5.21 -9.09 3.84
CA TYR A 53 -6.16 -8.31 4.63
C TYR A 53 -7.60 -8.58 4.21
N MET A 54 -7.90 -8.88 2.95
CA MET A 54 -9.28 -9.12 2.53
C MET A 54 -9.81 -10.50 2.97
N TYR A 55 -8.94 -11.50 3.07
CA TYR A 55 -9.38 -12.90 3.15
C TYR A 55 -8.72 -13.76 4.23
N LEU A 56 -7.53 -13.41 4.70
CA LEU A 56 -6.69 -14.30 5.51
C LEU A 56 -6.52 -13.84 6.96
N PHE A 57 -6.42 -12.53 7.20
CA PHE A 57 -6.37 -12.01 8.57
C PHE A 57 -7.67 -12.32 9.32
N LYS A 58 -7.56 -12.67 10.59
CA LYS A 58 -8.69 -13.05 11.43
C LYS A 58 -9.06 -11.95 12.42
N GLU A 59 -8.08 -11.12 12.77
CA GLU A 59 -8.21 -10.01 13.70
C GLU A 59 -7.89 -8.66 13.02
N PRO A 60 -8.63 -7.57 13.35
CA PRO A 60 -8.41 -6.26 12.75
C PRO A 60 -7.08 -5.63 13.14
N TYR A 61 -6.59 -5.99 14.34
CA TYR A 61 -5.55 -5.23 15.02
C TYR A 61 -4.17 -5.45 14.42
N VAL A 62 -3.87 -6.63 13.87
CA VAL A 62 -2.51 -6.94 13.40
C VAL A 62 -2.17 -6.13 12.16
N PHE A 63 -3.03 -6.14 11.13
CA PHE A 63 -2.81 -5.37 9.91
C PHE A 63 -2.77 -3.86 10.23
N PHE A 64 -3.71 -3.38 11.06
CA PHE A 64 -3.75 -2.01 11.54
C PHE A 64 -2.45 -1.60 12.25
N ALA A 65 -1.98 -2.42 13.20
CA ALA A 65 -0.80 -2.12 14.00
C ALA A 65 0.46 -2.06 13.15
N PHE A 66 0.63 -2.96 12.17
CA PHE A 66 1.74 -2.88 11.23
C PHE A 66 1.64 -1.65 10.32
N GLY A 67 0.46 -1.32 9.80
CA GLY A 67 0.24 -0.08 9.05
C GLY A 67 0.65 1.16 9.85
N LEU A 68 0.22 1.23 11.12
CA LEU A 68 0.53 2.32 12.03
C LEU A 68 2.04 2.37 12.35
N PHE A 69 2.66 1.21 12.57
CA PHE A 69 4.10 1.09 12.76
C PHE A 69 4.87 1.67 11.57
N PHE A 70 4.51 1.31 10.33
CA PHE A 70 5.14 1.88 9.14
C PHE A 70 4.91 3.39 9.02
N THR A 71 3.72 3.90 9.36
CA THR A 71 3.47 5.34 9.43
C THR A 71 4.47 6.02 10.36
N LEU A 72 4.65 5.50 11.59
CA LEU A 72 5.58 6.06 12.57
C LEU A 72 7.04 5.99 12.11
N VAL A 73 7.44 4.87 11.51
CA VAL A 73 8.79 4.69 10.96
C VAL A 73 9.05 5.68 9.82
N LEU A 74 8.07 5.95 8.96
CA LEU A 74 8.24 6.80 7.78
C LEU A 74 8.14 8.30 8.10
N ILE A 75 7.32 8.70 9.07
CA ILE A 75 7.20 10.11 9.46
C ILE A 75 8.45 10.62 10.19
N PHE A 76 9.11 9.76 10.97
CA PHE A 76 10.25 10.16 11.79
C PHE A 76 11.45 10.73 11.00
N PRO A 77 11.88 10.14 9.87
CA PRO A 77 12.84 10.75 8.95
C PRO A 77 12.46 12.17 8.50
N HIS A 78 11.19 12.40 8.14
CA HIS A 78 10.70 13.72 7.72
C HIS A 78 10.79 14.75 8.84
N LEU A 79 10.37 14.38 10.06
CA LEU A 79 10.44 15.26 11.23
C LEU A 79 11.88 15.69 11.56
N LYS A 80 12.87 14.87 11.17
CA LYS A 80 14.29 15.15 11.34
C LYS A 80 14.96 15.78 10.11
N ALA A 81 14.23 16.01 9.02
CA ALA A 81 14.79 16.39 7.72
C ALA A 81 15.93 15.46 7.28
N LYS A 82 15.77 14.15 7.55
CA LYS A 82 16.70 13.05 7.21
C LYS A 82 15.97 12.00 6.39
N GLU A 83 15.24 12.44 5.37
CA GLU A 83 14.44 11.58 4.50
C GLU A 83 15.30 10.47 3.88
N LEU A 84 14.70 9.29 3.76
CA LEU A 84 15.32 8.13 3.12
C LEU A 84 15.42 8.38 1.60
N SER A 85 16.54 8.98 1.19
CA SER A 85 16.74 9.61 -0.12
C SER A 85 16.50 8.72 -1.34
N TRP A 86 16.43 7.40 -1.20
CA TRP A 86 16.16 6.49 -2.31
C TRP A 86 14.66 6.30 -2.61
N PHE A 87 13.74 6.74 -1.74
CA PHE A 87 12.29 6.67 -2.02
C PHE A 87 11.45 7.79 -1.40
N GLN A 88 11.93 8.44 -0.34
CA GLN A 88 11.29 9.61 0.25
C GLN A 88 11.73 10.89 -0.47
N GLU A 89 10.77 11.78 -0.72
CA GLU A 89 11.00 13.06 -1.37
C GLU A 89 10.72 14.18 -0.36
N ARG A 90 11.64 15.14 -0.25
CA ARG A 90 11.54 16.23 0.72
C ARG A 90 10.24 17.01 0.55
N LYS A 91 9.54 17.28 1.66
CA LYS A 91 8.21 17.93 1.70
C LYS A 91 7.09 17.15 0.99
N ASN A 92 7.30 15.87 0.65
CA ASN A 92 6.28 15.00 0.09
C ASN A 92 6.08 13.81 1.05
N TYR A 93 4.89 13.74 1.64
CA TYR A 93 4.52 12.73 2.64
C TYR A 93 3.66 11.61 2.04
N GLY A 94 3.69 11.42 0.73
CA GLY A 94 2.81 10.49 0.02
C GLY A 94 2.89 9.05 0.55
N GLU A 95 4.08 8.59 0.93
CA GLU A 95 4.28 7.27 1.54
C GLU A 95 3.79 7.20 3.00
N VAL A 96 3.84 8.31 3.74
CA VAL A 96 3.28 8.37 5.10
C VAL A 96 1.75 8.30 5.01
N PHE A 97 1.13 9.12 4.17
CA PHE A 97 -0.32 9.11 3.97
C PHE A 97 -0.80 7.78 3.41
N PHE A 98 -0.01 7.10 2.58
CA PHE A 98 -0.32 5.75 2.13
C PHE A 98 -0.49 4.78 3.31
N CYS A 99 0.48 4.73 4.23
CA CYS A 99 0.39 3.86 5.42
C CYS A 99 -0.71 4.30 6.40
N VAL A 100 -0.95 5.60 6.56
CA VAL A 100 -2.07 6.13 7.36
C VAL A 100 -3.40 5.68 6.79
N SER A 101 -3.60 5.82 5.48
CA SER A 101 -4.83 5.39 4.80
C SER A 101 -5.06 3.89 4.94
N PHE A 102 -4.01 3.06 4.82
CA PHE A 102 -4.12 1.61 5.01
C PHE A 102 -4.56 1.27 6.45
N SER A 103 -3.93 1.92 7.43
CA SER A 103 -4.28 1.73 8.85
C SER A 103 -5.74 2.13 9.09
N ALA A 104 -6.13 3.33 8.67
CA ALA A 104 -7.48 3.84 8.84
C ALA A 104 -8.52 2.94 8.15
N LEU A 105 -8.31 2.58 6.87
CA LEU A 105 -9.23 1.72 6.13
C LEU A 105 -9.35 0.33 6.76
N SER A 106 -8.25 -0.23 7.26
CA SER A 106 -8.24 -1.57 7.84
C SER A 106 -9.07 -1.71 9.11
N ILE A 107 -9.10 -0.65 9.94
CA ILE A 107 -9.83 -0.67 11.21
C ILE A 107 -11.26 -0.14 11.08
N LEU A 108 -11.48 0.89 10.24
CA LEU A 108 -12.79 1.52 10.08
C LEU A 108 -13.77 0.66 9.28
N PHE A 109 -13.26 -0.24 8.42
CA PHE A 109 -14.07 -1.06 7.52
C PHE A 109 -13.77 -2.56 7.69
N TRP A 110 -13.42 -2.98 8.90
CA TRP A 110 -13.10 -4.39 9.19
C TRP A 110 -14.30 -5.33 9.00
N ASP A 111 -15.52 -4.82 9.14
CA ASP A 111 -16.75 -5.61 9.03
C ASP A 111 -16.79 -6.42 7.73
N ALA A 112 -17.32 -7.65 7.80
CA ALA A 112 -17.29 -8.60 6.69
C ALA A 112 -17.89 -8.05 5.39
N SER A 113 -18.91 -7.19 5.49
CA SER A 113 -19.57 -6.55 4.35
C SER A 113 -18.75 -5.43 3.70
N THR A 114 -17.84 -4.78 4.45
CA THR A 114 -17.07 -3.62 3.98
C THR A 114 -15.59 -3.90 3.78
N ARG A 115 -15.09 -5.02 4.32
CA ARG A 115 -13.67 -5.38 4.30
C ARG A 115 -13.10 -5.50 2.89
N ILE A 116 -13.87 -6.09 1.98
CA ILE A 116 -13.49 -6.21 0.57
C ILE A 116 -13.43 -4.83 -0.10
N ILE A 117 -14.38 -3.95 0.19
CA ILE A 117 -14.42 -2.58 -0.36
C ILE A 117 -13.19 -1.79 0.10
N ALA A 118 -12.83 -1.89 1.38
CA ALA A 118 -11.62 -1.28 1.92
C ALA A 118 -10.34 -1.85 1.28
N GLY A 119 -10.29 -3.17 1.08
CA GLY A 119 -9.22 -3.83 0.34
C GLY A 119 -9.09 -3.32 -1.09
N VAL A 120 -10.19 -3.16 -1.82
CA VAL A 120 -10.22 -2.58 -3.17
C VAL A 120 -9.68 -1.15 -3.18
N ALA A 121 -10.11 -0.30 -2.24
CA ALA A 121 -9.58 1.05 -2.11
C ALA A 121 -8.07 1.06 -1.81
N MET A 122 -7.59 0.15 -0.96
CA MET A 122 -6.17 -0.06 -0.71
C MET A 122 -5.40 -0.54 -1.96
N LEU A 123 -5.99 -1.42 -2.78
CA LEU A 123 -5.41 -1.87 -4.05
C LEU A 123 -5.38 -0.76 -5.11
N PHE A 124 -6.37 0.14 -5.15
CA PHE A 124 -6.31 1.33 -6.01
C PHE A 124 -5.11 2.21 -5.68
N MET A 125 -4.79 2.36 -4.39
CA MET A 125 -3.57 3.05 -3.95
C MET A 125 -2.29 2.22 -4.21
N ALA A 126 -2.28 0.91 -3.94
CA ALA A 126 -1.07 0.09 -4.10
C ALA A 126 -0.70 -0.14 -5.56
N ILE A 127 -1.67 -0.52 -6.39
CA ILE A 127 -1.48 -0.89 -7.79
C ILE A 127 -1.75 0.30 -8.71
N GLY A 128 -2.92 0.92 -8.59
CA GLY A 128 -3.35 2.01 -9.49
C GLY A 128 -2.41 3.22 -9.47
N ASP A 129 -2.13 3.76 -8.28
CA ASP A 129 -1.18 4.88 -8.13
C ASP A 129 0.27 4.49 -8.50
N SER A 130 0.65 3.20 -8.35
CA SER A 130 1.93 2.69 -8.81
C SER A 130 2.04 2.68 -10.34
N PHE A 131 1.05 2.11 -11.03
CA PHE A 131 1.02 2.08 -12.50
C PHE A 131 0.91 3.48 -13.09
N THR A 132 0.10 4.35 -12.50
CA THR A 132 0.04 5.78 -12.83
C THR A 132 1.43 6.40 -12.82
N GLY A 133 2.20 6.15 -11.76
CA GLY A 133 3.56 6.65 -11.61
C GLY A 133 4.52 6.07 -12.65
N MET A 134 4.55 4.75 -12.81
CA MET A 134 5.48 4.05 -13.69
C MET A 134 5.23 4.32 -15.17
N ILE A 135 3.97 4.49 -15.58
CA ILE A 135 3.62 4.77 -16.98
C ILE A 135 3.97 6.22 -17.31
N ARG A 136 3.55 7.20 -16.48
CA ARG A 136 3.84 8.60 -16.77
C ARG A 136 5.33 8.94 -16.67
N SER A 137 6.14 8.16 -15.94
CA SER A 137 7.60 8.36 -15.87
C SER A 137 8.32 8.07 -17.19
N ARG A 138 7.69 7.35 -18.12
CA ARG A 138 8.22 7.14 -19.47
C ARG A 138 8.09 8.38 -20.35
N PHE A 139 7.14 9.25 -20.04
CA PHE A 139 6.85 10.47 -20.80
C PHE A 139 7.39 11.73 -20.12
N LEU A 140 7.61 11.69 -18.81
CA LEU A 140 8.01 12.84 -18.01
C LEU A 140 9.35 12.61 -17.32
N LYS A 141 10.29 13.57 -17.50
CA LYS A 141 11.59 13.58 -16.80
C LYS A 141 11.52 14.17 -15.39
N ARG A 142 10.43 14.87 -15.06
CA ARG A 142 10.19 15.50 -13.75
C ARG A 142 8.77 15.16 -13.29
N ARG A 143 8.51 15.26 -11.99
CA ARG A 143 7.19 15.00 -11.42
C ARG A 143 6.16 15.99 -11.98
N ALA A 144 5.30 15.50 -12.87
CA ALA A 144 4.16 16.24 -13.40
C ALA A 144 2.98 15.28 -13.66
N LYS A 145 1.81 15.83 -13.97
CA LYS A 145 0.65 15.05 -14.42
C LYS A 145 0.76 14.82 -15.92
N HIS A 146 0.39 13.62 -16.37
CA HIS A 146 0.28 13.28 -17.78
C HIS A 146 -0.92 12.35 -17.95
N TRP A 147 -1.67 12.52 -19.04
CA TRP A 147 -2.92 11.78 -19.27
C TRP A 147 -2.71 10.27 -19.32
N SER A 148 -1.54 9.79 -19.77
CA SER A 148 -1.22 8.35 -19.78
C SER A 148 -1.20 7.74 -18.37
N GLY A 149 -0.86 8.53 -17.35
CA GLY A 149 -0.98 8.11 -15.95
C GLY A 149 -2.44 8.01 -15.52
N SER A 150 -3.29 8.94 -15.92
CA SER A 150 -4.73 8.88 -15.62
C SER A 150 -5.40 7.69 -16.31
N LEU A 151 -5.04 7.40 -17.56
CA LEU A 151 -5.54 6.21 -18.27
C LEU A 151 -5.07 4.92 -17.58
N ALA A 152 -3.82 4.86 -17.13
CA ALA A 152 -3.31 3.73 -16.35
C ALA A 152 -4.11 3.52 -15.06
N MET A 153 -4.38 4.61 -14.32
CA MET A 153 -5.22 4.57 -13.12
C MET A 153 -6.60 3.99 -13.43
N LEU A 154 -7.27 4.54 -14.46
CA LEU A 154 -8.62 4.14 -14.85
C LEU A 154 -8.68 2.65 -15.17
N VAL A 155 -7.79 2.17 -16.04
CA VAL A 155 -7.75 0.76 -16.46
C VAL A 155 -7.46 -0.15 -15.26
N SER A 156 -6.48 0.20 -14.42
CA SER A 156 -6.16 -0.60 -13.23
C SER A 156 -7.32 -0.66 -12.23
N CYS A 157 -7.97 0.47 -11.95
CA CYS A 157 -9.09 0.52 -11.02
C CYS A 157 -10.32 -0.25 -11.55
N ILE A 158 -10.64 -0.14 -12.84
CA ILE A 158 -11.72 -0.93 -13.45
C ILE A 158 -11.43 -2.43 -13.32
N ILE A 159 -10.21 -2.87 -13.63
CA ILE A 159 -9.84 -4.29 -13.53
C ILE A 159 -9.93 -4.77 -12.08
N ILE A 160 -9.35 -4.04 -11.13
CA ILE A 160 -9.38 -4.40 -9.70
C ILE A 160 -10.82 -4.41 -9.19
N GLY A 161 -11.59 -3.36 -9.47
CA GLY A 161 -12.99 -3.24 -9.06
C GLY A 161 -13.85 -4.36 -9.63
N TYR A 162 -13.69 -4.70 -10.92
CA TYR A 162 -14.39 -5.82 -11.53
C TYR A 162 -14.04 -7.17 -10.89
N ILE A 163 -12.76 -7.43 -10.64
CA ILE A 163 -12.30 -8.70 -10.06
C ILE A 163 -12.91 -8.93 -8.67
N PHE A 164 -13.01 -7.89 -7.84
CA PHE A 164 -13.40 -8.02 -6.44
C PHE A 164 -14.86 -7.68 -6.13
N LEU A 165 -15.49 -6.82 -6.94
CA LEU A 165 -16.86 -6.30 -6.70
C LEU A 165 -17.79 -6.52 -7.90
N GLY A 166 -17.32 -7.14 -8.99
CA GLY A 166 -18.07 -7.31 -10.22
C GLY A 166 -18.41 -5.98 -10.89
N VAL A 167 -19.55 -5.92 -11.59
CA VAL A 167 -19.98 -4.72 -12.35
C VAL A 167 -20.10 -3.49 -11.46
N TYR A 168 -20.51 -3.65 -10.19
CA TYR A 168 -20.61 -2.55 -9.24
C TYR A 168 -19.26 -1.89 -8.91
N GLY A 169 -18.15 -2.60 -9.08
CA GLY A 169 -16.81 -2.03 -8.90
C GLY A 169 -16.28 -1.24 -10.10
N THR A 170 -17.03 -1.16 -11.21
CA THR A 170 -16.60 -0.50 -12.45
C THR A 170 -17.24 0.86 -12.71
N VAL A 171 -18.15 1.28 -11.82
CA VAL A 171 -18.93 2.53 -11.92
C VAL A 171 -18.51 3.55 -10.88
#